data_AF-A0A7W1KPI0-F1
#
_entry.id   AF-A0A7W1KPI0-F1
#
_cell.length_a   1.000
_cell.length_b   1.000
_cell.length_c   1.000
_cell.angle_alpha   90.00
_cell.angle_beta   90.00
_cell.angle_gamma   90.00
#
_symmetry.space_group_name_H-M   'P 1'
#
loop_
_entity.id
_entity.type
_entity.pdbx_description
1 polymer ?
#
loop_
_entity_poly.entity_id
_entity_poly.type
_entity_poly.pdbx_seq_one_letter_code
_entity_poly.pdbx_strand_id
1 'polypeptide(L)' 'MKSVTVRQFYHSASLVDGLPDGKQLLVTSNGKTKFIVSKSARPRMTRKLAEERAVGEAGPKFDGTAFLRTLRE' A
#
# COMPACT_ATOMS: atom_id res chain seq x y z
N MET A 1 18.85 -0.89 10.57
CA MET A 1 18.97 -1.38 9.18
C MET A 1 19.50 -2.81 9.24
N LYS A 2 18.81 -3.81 8.68
CA LYS A 2 19.23 -5.22 8.79
C LYS A 2 19.92 -5.64 7.50
N SER A 3 21.12 -6.22 7.59
CA SER A 3 21.84 -6.76 6.44
C SER A 3 21.66 -8.28 6.37
N VAL A 4 21.48 -8.81 5.16
CA VAL A 4 21.34 -10.23 4.89
C VAL A 4 22.16 -10.60 3.66
N THR A 5 22.64 -11.84 3.59
CA THR A 5 23.35 -12.30 2.40
C THR A 5 22.37 -12.60 1.26
N VAL A 6 22.83 -12.55 0.01
CA VAL A 6 22.03 -12.95 -1.17
C VAL A 6 21.47 -14.36 -1.02
N ARG A 7 22.28 -15.29 -0.46
CA ARG A 7 21.85 -16.68 -0.24
C ARG A 7 20.69 -16.76 0.75
N GLN A 8 20.77 -16.03 1.86
CA GLN A 8 19.70 -15.97 2.86
C GLN A 8 18.44 -15.30 2.30
N PHE A 9 18.61 -14.24 1.49
CA PHE A 9 17.50 -13.52 0.89
C PHE A 9 16.64 -14.42 -0.01
N TYR A 10 17.26 -15.16 -0.93
CA TYR A 10 16.51 -16.05 -1.84
C TYR A 10 15.96 -17.31 -1.15
N HIS A 11 16.54 -17.72 -0.03
CA HIS A 11 16.10 -18.91 0.69
C HIS A 11 14.94 -18.64 1.67
N SER A 12 14.66 -17.37 2.01
CA SER A 12 13.71 -17.02 3.07
C SER A 12 12.84 -15.83 2.68
N ALA A 13 11.71 -16.13 2.04
CA ALA A 13 10.67 -15.13 1.72
C ALA A 13 10.17 -14.38 2.97
N SER A 14 10.18 -15.04 4.12
CA SER A 14 9.81 -14.48 5.43
C SER A 14 10.63 -13.25 5.84
N LEU A 15 11.84 -13.08 5.29
CA LEU A 15 12.63 -11.88 5.53
C LEU A 15 11.95 -10.64 4.96
N VAL A 16 11.31 -10.76 3.80
CA VAL A 16 10.57 -9.67 3.14
C VAL A 16 9.20 -9.49 3.80
N ASP A 17 8.49 -10.59 4.05
CA ASP A 17 7.14 -10.54 4.63
C ASP A 17 7.14 -9.94 6.04
N GLY A 18 8.10 -10.37 6.87
CA GLY A 18 8.29 -9.89 8.23
C GLY A 18 8.97 -8.52 8.34
N LEU A 19 9.35 -7.89 7.23
CA LEU A 19 9.91 -6.55 7.27
C LEU A 19 8.81 -5.56 7.72
N PRO A 20 9.05 -4.70 8.72
CA PRO A 20 8.11 -3.65 9.08
C PRO A 20 8.00 -2.61 7.96
N ASP A 21 6.83 -2.01 7.81
CA ASP A 21 6.57 -0.98 6.81
C ASP A 21 7.56 0.19 6.97
N GLY A 22 8.09 0.68 5.84
CA GLY A 22 9.07 1.76 5.81
C GLY A 22 10.50 1.34 6.20
N LYS A 23 10.74 0.08 6.58
CA LYS A 23 12.11 -0.43 6.82
C LYS A 23 12.72 -1.03 5.56
N GLN A 24 14.04 -1.18 5.64
CA GLN A 24 14.88 -1.65 4.53
C GLN A 24 15.76 -2.83 4.98
N LEU A 25 15.93 -3.76 4.05
CA LEU A 25 16.89 -4.87 4.08
C LEU A 25 18.00 -4.58 3.09
N LEU A 26 19.24 -4.62 3.57
CA LEU A 26 20.41 -4.49 2.71
C LEU A 26 20.89 -5.89 2.34
N VAL A 27 20.93 -6.20 1.05
CA VAL A 27 21.35 -7.50 0.55
C VAL A 27 22.81 -7.43 0.12
N THR A 28 23.68 -8.20 0.78
CA THR A 28 25.12 -8.26 0.49
C THR A 28 25.56 -9.60 -0.10
N SER A 29 26.64 -9.55 -0.87
CA SER A 29 27.39 -10.73 -1.33
C SER A 29 28.87 -10.47 -1.15
N ASN A 30 29.57 -11.33 -0.40
CA ASN A 30 31.01 -11.21 -0.13
C ASN A 30 31.40 -9.81 0.37
N GLY A 31 30.64 -9.27 1.33
CA GLY A 31 30.88 -7.95 1.90
C GLY A 31 30.49 -6.75 1.02
N LYS A 32 30.08 -6.97 -0.24
CA LYS A 32 29.61 -5.90 -1.14
C LYS A 32 28.09 -5.83 -1.18
N THR A 33 27.54 -4.62 -1.15
CA THR A 33 26.10 -4.38 -1.32
C THR A 33 25.71 -4.69 -2.76
N LYS A 34 24.67 -5.52 -2.94
CA LYS A 34 24.11 -5.84 -4.26
C LYS A 34 22.87 -5.00 -4.54
N PHE A 35 21.93 -4.99 -3.61
CA PHE A 35 20.70 -4.21 -3.72
C PHE A 35 20.05 -4.01 -2.35
N ILE A 36 19.09 -3.10 -2.28
CA ILE A 36 18.32 -2.78 -1.08
C ILE A 36 16.85 -3.11 -1.36
N VAL A 37 16.23 -3.85 -0.45
CA VAL A 37 14.80 -4.18 -0.49
C VAL A 37 14.10 -3.34 0.55
N SER A 38 13.16 -2.49 0.12
CA SER A 38 12.34 -1.66 1.00
C SER A 38 10.90 -2.14 0.97
N LYS A 39 10.27 -2.26 2.15
CA LYS A 39 8.82 -2.44 2.19
C LYS A 39 8.18 -1.07 2.13
N SER A 40 7.49 -0.80 1.03
CA SER A 40 6.80 0.48 0.86
C SER A 40 5.81 0.65 2.02
N ALA A 41 5.88 1.80 2.68
CA ALA A 41 4.87 2.18 3.64
C ALA A 41 3.58 2.42 2.86
N ARG A 42 2.70 1.40 2.79
CA ARG A 42 1.37 1.60 2.24
C ARG A 42 0.59 2.40 3.28
N PRO A 43 0.20 3.66 2.99
CA PRO A 43 -0.63 4.39 3.93
C PRO A 43 -1.89 3.57 4.17
N ARG A 44 -2.23 3.38 5.45
CA ARG A 44 -3.46 2.70 5.83
C ARG A 44 -4.61 3.41 5.13
N MET A 45 -5.43 2.66 4.40
CA MET A 45 -6.48 3.24 3.56
C MET A 45 -7.51 3.91 4.48
N THR A 46 -7.43 5.24 4.59
CA THR A 46 -8.35 6.05 5.38
C THR A 46 -9.42 6.63 4.45
N ARG A 47 -10.59 6.98 5.01
CA ARG A 47 -11.66 7.63 4.25
C ARG A 47 -11.18 8.87 3.51
N LYS A 48 -10.35 9.69 4.14
CA LYS A 48 -9.74 10.88 3.53
C LYS A 48 -8.86 10.53 2.33
N LEU A 49 -8.02 9.50 2.46
CA LEU A 49 -7.15 9.03 1.37
C LEU A 49 -7.95 8.36 0.25
N ALA A 50 -9.11 7.79 0.55
CA ALA A 50 -10.04 7.26 -0.46
C ALA A 50 -10.74 8.39 -1.22
N GLU A 51 -11.19 9.43 -0.53
CA GLU A 51 -11.78 10.64 -1.11
C GLU A 51 -10.75 11.40 -1.98
N GLU A 52 -9.50 11.52 -1.55
CA GLU A 52 -8.39 12.10 -2.34
C GLU A 52 -8.03 11.27 -3.58
N ARG A 53 -8.24 9.95 -3.53
CA ARG A 53 -7.97 9.03 -4.66
C ARG A 53 -9.19 8.81 -5.55
N ALA A 54 -10.37 9.30 -5.17
CA ALA A 54 -11.56 9.17 -5.97
C ALA A 54 -11.39 10.01 -7.24
N VAL A 55 -11.26 9.35 -8.39
CA VAL A 55 -11.27 10.01 -9.69
C VAL A 55 -12.72 10.20 -10.10
N GLY A 56 -13.25 11.38 -9.82
CA GLY A 56 -14.61 11.80 -10.10
C GLY A 56 -15.02 12.88 -9.12
N GLU A 57 -15.55 14.00 -9.63
CA GLU A 57 -16.20 14.97 -8.76
C GLU A 57 -17.26 14.25 -7.93
N ALA A 58 -17.35 14.58 -6.64
CA ALA A 58 -18.47 14.14 -5.81
C ALA A 58 -19.74 14.66 -6.50
N GLY A 59 -20.38 13.78 -7.28
CA GLY A 59 -21.57 14.13 -8.04
C GLY A 59 -22.63 14.73 -7.11
N PRO A 60 -23.58 15.49 -7.65
CA PRO A 60 -24.63 16.09 -6.84
C PRO A 60 -25.25 15.02 -5.93
N LYS A 61 -25.40 15.33 -4.64
CA LYS A 61 -26.02 14.42 -3.67
C LYS A 61 -27.38 13.98 -4.22
N PHE A 62 -27.49 12.70 -4.58
CA PHE A 62 -28.73 12.14 -5.07
C PHE A 62 -29.75 12.12 -3.94
N ASP A 63 -30.83 12.88 -4.10
CA ASP A 63 -31.96 12.85 -3.18
C ASP A 63 -32.93 11.73 -3.59
N GLY A 64 -32.75 10.56 -2.98
CA GLY A 64 -33.62 9.42 -3.19
C GLY A 64 -35.08 9.68 -2.80
N THR A 65 -35.36 10.61 -1.88
CA THR A 65 -36.73 10.92 -1.46
C THR A 65 -37.48 11.73 -2.52
N ALA A 66 -36.79 12.67 -3.17
CA ALA A 66 -37.32 13.40 -4.32
C ALA A 66 -37.57 12.47 -5.50
N PHE A 67 -36.65 11.56 -5.80
CA PHE A 67 -36.79 10.57 -6.88
C PHE A 67 -37.93 9.57 -6.65
N LEU A 68 -38.11 9.07 -5.42
CA LEU A 68 -39.25 8.18 -5.12
C LEU A 68 -40.59 8.89 -5.27
N ARG A 69 -40.64 10.21 -5.09
CA ARG A 69 -41.85 11.00 -5.32
C ARG A 69 -42.22 11.09 -6.80
N THR A 70 -41.25 11.11 -7.72
CA THR A 70 -41.51 11.15 -9.16
C THR A 70 -41.98 9.81 -9.74
N LEU A 71 -41.79 8.69 -9.04
CA LEU A 71 -42.25 7.36 -9.47
C LEU A 71 -43.70 7.04 -9.03
N ARG A 72 -44.31 7.92 -8.24
CA ARG A 72 -45.67 7.75 -7.73
C ARG A 72 -46.72 8.45 -8.62
N GLU A 73 -46.27 9.29 -9.54
CA GLU A 73 -47.09 9.82 -10.65
C GLU A 73 -47.18 8.80 -11.79
#